data_AF-A0A7C1FY42-F1
#
_entry.id   AF-A0A7C1FY42-F1
#
_cell.length_a   1.000
_cell.length_b   1.000
_cell.length_c   1.000
_cell.angle_alpha   90.00
_cell.angle_beta   90.00
_cell.angle_gamma   90.00
#
_symmetry.space_group_name_H-M   'P 1'
#
loop_
_entity.id
_entity.type
_entity.pdbx_description
1 polymer ?
#
loop_
_entity_poly.entity_id
_entity_poly.type
_entity_poly.pdbx_seq_one_letter_code
_entity_poly.pdbx_strand_id
1 'polypeptide(L)'
;MEKISFYRYASIVKNLRGVLYWSGKSDIKWLLSRFRYRYLGVPPSLVSNFPKRKNLVPLAYPNDSVLKVRELFSDFLKEEVAEVLCLSSAYISPVITDDLDGFRDVVVAEIKTSKEMTDRDWKLHMRIADYSTLDFYVWSTENAISSIKEKRIDKAIKDRQMMVTRDTKRYWRICENDGRTVFAYLDPLKIIYDKGLVDVFVELDDDIAAALAIVVAIVV
;
A
#
# COMPACT_ATOMS: atom_id res chain seq x y z
N MET A 1 5.27 7.77 -20.83
CA MET A 1 5.55 7.64 -19.38
C MET A 1 7.01 7.25 -19.20
N GLU A 2 7.73 7.84 -18.25
CA GLU A 2 9.17 7.64 -18.10
C GLU A 2 9.45 6.32 -17.36
N LYS A 3 10.15 5.38 -17.99
CA LYS A 3 10.57 4.12 -17.35
C LYS A 3 11.70 4.41 -16.35
N ILE A 4 11.59 3.89 -15.13
CA ILE A 4 12.65 4.03 -14.12
C ILE A 4 13.74 2.98 -14.35
N SER A 5 15.01 3.39 -14.28
CA SER A 5 16.12 2.45 -14.32
C SER A 5 16.23 1.66 -13.01
N PHE A 6 16.71 0.42 -13.08
CA PHE A 6 16.84 -0.46 -11.91
C PHE A 6 17.63 0.18 -10.75
N TYR A 7 18.76 0.83 -11.03
CA TYR A 7 19.56 1.48 -9.98
C TYR A 7 18.81 2.61 -9.27
N ARG A 8 17.97 3.37 -9.99
CA ARG A 8 17.13 4.43 -9.41
C ARG A 8 16.03 3.82 -8.56
N TYR A 9 15.32 2.84 -9.11
CA TYR A 9 14.28 2.10 -8.39
C TYR A 9 14.82 1.52 -7.06
N ALA A 10 15.93 0.78 -7.11
CA ALA A 10 16.56 0.21 -5.92
C ALA A 10 16.97 1.28 -4.89
N SER A 11 17.48 2.44 -5.36
CA SER A 11 17.86 3.54 -4.47
C SER A 11 16.67 4.20 -3.76
N ILE A 12 15.51 4.26 -4.45
CA ILE A 12 14.27 4.80 -3.91
C ILE A 12 13.71 3.83 -2.87
N VAL A 13 13.54 2.55 -3.23
CA VAL A 13 13.00 1.50 -2.34
C VAL A 13 13.73 1.50 -0.99
N LYS A 14 15.07 1.58 -0.99
CA LYS A 14 15.87 1.61 0.25
C LYS A 14 15.57 2.79 1.19
N ASN A 15 15.07 3.91 0.66
CA ASN A 15 14.87 5.15 1.41
C ASN A 15 13.42 5.58 1.56
N LEU A 16 12.51 4.93 0.84
CA LEU A 16 11.08 5.19 0.86
C LEU A 16 10.49 4.77 2.21
N ARG A 17 9.53 5.54 2.71
CA ARG A 17 8.79 5.23 3.94
C ARG A 17 7.28 5.17 3.77
N GLY A 18 6.82 5.48 2.57
CA GLY A 18 5.45 5.29 2.18
C GLY A 18 5.14 6.01 0.87
N VAL A 19 4.05 5.60 0.25
CA VAL A 19 3.46 6.25 -0.93
C VAL A 19 2.27 7.08 -0.47
N LEU A 20 2.20 8.32 -0.94
CA LEU A 20 1.20 9.28 -0.51
C LEU A 20 -0.09 9.14 -1.32
N TYR A 21 -1.22 9.08 -0.63
CA TYR A 21 -2.54 9.43 -1.15
C TYR A 21 -3.13 10.51 -0.25
N TRP A 22 -3.38 11.71 -0.77
CA TRP A 22 -3.83 12.83 0.06
C TRP A 22 -5.08 13.46 -0.54
N SER A 23 -6.20 13.29 0.14
CA SER A 23 -7.52 13.81 -0.24
C SER A 23 -7.69 15.29 0.09
N GLY A 24 -6.85 15.84 0.98
CA GLY A 24 -6.91 17.23 1.44
C GLY A 24 -7.81 17.44 2.66
N LYS A 25 -8.22 16.36 3.35
CA LYS A 25 -8.97 16.40 4.61
C LYS A 25 -8.08 16.88 5.78
N SER A 26 -6.76 16.70 5.73
CA SER A 26 -5.83 17.15 6.79
C SER A 26 -4.58 17.89 6.28
N ASP A 27 -3.87 18.60 7.16
CA ASP A 27 -2.65 19.34 6.82
C ASP A 27 -1.42 18.42 6.74
N ILE A 28 -0.89 18.28 5.53
CA ILE A 28 0.29 17.46 5.25
C ILE A 28 1.59 17.99 5.88
N LYS A 29 1.66 19.27 6.30
CA LYS A 29 2.90 19.86 6.85
C LYS A 29 3.42 19.07 8.05
N TRP A 30 2.51 18.58 8.89
CA TRP A 30 2.85 17.74 10.05
C TRP A 30 3.62 16.49 9.59
N LEU A 31 3.13 15.79 8.58
CA LEU A 31 3.75 14.59 8.02
C LEU A 31 5.12 14.92 7.41
N LEU A 32 5.17 15.92 6.52
CA LEU A 32 6.40 16.29 5.81
C LEU A 32 7.52 16.71 6.76
N SER A 33 7.18 17.31 7.91
CA SER A 33 8.16 17.73 8.92
C SER A 33 8.84 16.57 9.65
N ARG A 34 8.25 15.35 9.63
CA ARG A 34 8.73 14.15 10.32
C ARG A 34 9.60 13.26 9.43
N PHE A 35 9.39 13.30 8.12
CA PHE A 35 10.17 12.55 7.13
C PHE A 35 11.28 13.39 6.48
N ARG A 36 12.03 14.20 7.25
CA ARG A 36 13.05 15.13 6.69
C ARG A 36 14.18 14.43 5.93
N TYR A 37 14.55 13.22 6.35
CA TYR A 37 15.71 12.47 5.86
C TYR A 37 15.32 11.17 5.14
N ARG A 38 14.04 10.99 4.82
CA ARG A 38 13.50 9.80 4.17
C ARG A 38 12.54 10.20 3.07
N TYR A 39 12.42 9.36 2.05
CA TYR A 39 11.56 9.68 0.93
C TYR A 39 10.11 9.30 1.25
N LEU A 40 9.22 10.16 0.81
CA LEU A 40 7.80 9.89 0.63
C LEU A 40 7.53 9.90 -0.86
N GLY A 41 6.95 8.81 -1.33
CA GLY A 41 6.68 8.59 -2.75
C GLY A 41 5.43 9.32 -3.16
N VAL A 42 5.50 10.06 -4.26
CA VAL A 42 4.35 10.72 -4.85
C VAL A 42 3.98 9.99 -6.14
N PRO A 43 2.78 9.38 -6.22
CA PRO A 43 2.29 8.79 -7.46
C PRO A 43 2.29 9.79 -8.62
N PRO A 44 2.61 9.37 -9.86
CA PRO A 44 2.59 10.23 -11.04
C PRO A 44 1.35 11.10 -11.19
N SER A 45 0.15 10.53 -10.98
CA SER A 45 -1.14 11.24 -11.09
C SER A 45 -1.31 12.35 -10.05
N LEU A 46 -0.61 12.28 -8.92
CA LEU A 46 -0.77 13.21 -7.80
C LEU A 46 0.35 14.25 -7.69
N VAL A 47 1.37 14.21 -8.56
CA VAL A 47 2.56 15.08 -8.43
C VAL A 47 2.22 16.57 -8.35
N SER A 48 1.22 17.03 -9.11
CA SER A 48 0.76 18.42 -9.10
C SER A 48 0.15 18.87 -7.78
N ASN A 49 -0.33 17.93 -6.96
CA ASN A 49 -1.08 18.22 -5.74
C ASN A 49 -0.16 18.43 -4.53
N PHE A 50 1.13 18.14 -4.67
CA PHE A 50 2.11 18.25 -3.58
C PHE A 50 3.10 19.39 -3.81
N PRO A 51 3.58 20.04 -2.72
CA PRO A 51 4.61 21.07 -2.82
C PRO A 51 5.94 20.47 -3.27
N LYS A 52 6.77 21.26 -3.96
CA LYS A 52 8.14 20.84 -4.28
C LYS A 52 8.97 20.77 -3.01
N ARG A 53 9.38 19.56 -2.59
CA ARG A 53 10.28 19.32 -1.46
C ARG A 53 11.25 18.18 -1.76
N LYS A 54 12.46 18.24 -1.19
CA LYS A 54 13.51 17.23 -1.39
C LYS A 54 13.13 15.83 -0.89
N ASN A 55 12.25 15.74 0.10
CA ASN A 55 11.79 14.46 0.65
C ASN A 55 10.56 13.90 -0.05
N LEU A 56 10.02 14.62 -1.05
CA LEU A 56 8.95 14.14 -1.92
C LEU A 56 9.56 13.70 -3.24
N VAL A 57 9.45 12.41 -3.53
CA VAL A 57 10.05 11.81 -4.73
C VAL A 57 8.93 11.34 -5.64
N PRO A 58 8.79 11.91 -6.85
CA PRO A 58 7.90 11.36 -7.87
C PRO A 58 8.27 9.91 -8.15
N LEU A 59 7.30 9.02 -8.04
CA LEU A 59 7.48 7.62 -8.37
C LEU A 59 7.25 7.38 -9.86
N ALA A 60 7.69 6.23 -10.32
CA ALA A 60 7.41 5.72 -11.65
C ALA A 60 7.16 4.21 -11.57
N TYR A 61 6.48 3.66 -12.58
CA TYR A 61 6.23 2.23 -12.66
C TYR A 61 7.54 1.48 -12.92
N PRO A 62 7.88 0.46 -12.11
CA PRO A 62 9.13 -0.27 -12.27
C PRO A 62 9.16 -1.16 -13.53
N ASN A 63 8.00 -1.61 -13.99
CA ASN A 63 7.82 -2.38 -15.22
C ASN A 63 6.41 -2.14 -15.80
N ASP A 64 6.18 -2.66 -17.00
CA ASP A 64 4.89 -2.51 -17.70
C ASP A 64 3.78 -3.36 -17.05
N SER A 65 4.12 -4.44 -16.34
CA SER A 65 3.17 -5.31 -15.63
C SER A 65 2.47 -4.59 -14.47
N VAL A 66 3.20 -3.81 -13.67
CA VAL A 66 2.62 -3.00 -12.58
C VAL A 66 1.69 -1.92 -13.15
N LEU A 67 2.05 -1.30 -14.28
CA LEU A 67 1.16 -0.37 -14.98
C LEU A 67 -0.11 -1.09 -15.44
N LYS A 68 0.03 -2.28 -16.01
CA LYS A 68 -1.11 -3.06 -16.49
C LYS A 68 -2.09 -3.42 -15.37
N VAL A 69 -1.58 -3.82 -14.21
CA VAL A 69 -2.43 -4.08 -13.04
C VAL A 69 -3.13 -2.80 -12.59
N ARG A 70 -2.44 -1.65 -12.58
CA ARG A 70 -3.07 -0.36 -12.27
C ARG A 70 -4.21 -0.05 -13.22
N GLU A 71 -4.02 -0.23 -14.52
CA GLU A 71 -5.06 0.00 -15.54
C GLU A 71 -6.29 -0.86 -15.25
N LEU A 72 -6.12 -2.16 -15.02
CA LEU A 72 -7.21 -3.09 -14.71
C LEU A 72 -7.92 -2.74 -13.40
N PHE A 73 -7.20 -2.29 -12.39
CA PHE A 73 -7.81 -1.84 -11.13
C PHE A 73 -8.55 -0.51 -11.27
N SER A 74 -8.18 0.33 -12.24
CA SER A 74 -8.83 1.63 -12.48
C SER A 74 -10.25 1.48 -13.07
N ASP A 75 -10.63 0.28 -13.53
CA ASP A 75 -12.02 -0.03 -13.90
C ASP A 75 -12.96 -0.13 -12.69
N PHE A 76 -12.40 -0.29 -11.48
CA PHE A 76 -13.16 -0.52 -10.25
C PHE A 76 -12.84 0.47 -9.14
N LEU A 77 -11.67 1.10 -9.19
CA LEU A 77 -11.20 2.11 -8.24
C LEU A 77 -10.93 3.42 -8.99
N LYS A 78 -10.87 4.53 -8.25
CA LYS A 78 -10.32 5.76 -8.81
C LYS A 78 -8.87 5.53 -9.25
N GLU A 79 -8.46 6.14 -10.36
CA GLU A 79 -7.13 5.96 -10.96
C GLU A 79 -6.01 6.20 -9.93
N GLU A 80 -6.15 7.24 -9.10
CA GLU A 80 -5.15 7.61 -8.09
C GLU A 80 -5.06 6.57 -6.97
N VAL A 81 -6.18 5.95 -6.59
CA VAL A 81 -6.22 4.88 -5.57
C VAL A 81 -5.56 3.62 -6.13
N ALA A 82 -5.89 3.22 -7.35
CA ALA A 82 -5.28 2.08 -8.03
C ALA A 82 -3.77 2.28 -8.17
N GLU A 83 -3.33 3.47 -8.59
CA GLU A 83 -1.92 3.81 -8.73
C GLU A 83 -1.17 3.76 -7.39
N VAL A 84 -1.75 4.30 -6.32
CA VAL A 84 -1.16 4.24 -4.98
C VAL A 84 -1.02 2.80 -4.50
N LEU A 85 -2.06 1.97 -4.65
CA LEU A 85 -2.01 0.56 -4.25
C LEU A 85 -0.88 -0.19 -4.97
N CYS A 86 -0.85 -0.10 -6.30
CA CYS A 86 0.14 -0.79 -7.11
C CYS A 86 1.57 -0.31 -6.79
N LEU A 87 1.78 1.00 -6.65
CA LEU A 87 3.10 1.54 -6.34
C LEU A 87 3.53 1.28 -4.89
N SER A 88 2.62 1.28 -3.91
CA SER A 88 2.94 0.88 -2.54
C SER A 88 3.43 -0.56 -2.47
N SER A 89 2.75 -1.47 -3.17
CA SER A 89 3.19 -2.86 -3.30
C SER A 89 4.56 -2.91 -3.99
N ALA A 90 4.67 -2.32 -5.18
CA ALA A 90 5.87 -2.45 -6.00
C ALA A 90 7.11 -1.77 -5.40
N TYR A 91 6.95 -0.75 -4.55
CA TYR A 91 8.06 -0.13 -3.82
C TYR A 91 8.22 -0.65 -2.39
N ILE A 92 7.45 -1.67 -2.00
CA ILE A 92 7.53 -2.33 -0.69
C ILE A 92 7.41 -1.30 0.44
N SER A 93 6.37 -0.49 0.38
CA SER A 93 6.19 0.61 1.34
C SER A 93 4.73 0.83 1.71
N PRO A 94 4.44 1.27 2.95
CA PRO A 94 3.10 1.60 3.38
C PRO A 94 2.40 2.63 2.48
N VAL A 95 1.07 2.62 2.46
CA VAL A 95 0.31 3.80 2.02
C VAL A 95 0.28 4.79 3.18
N ILE A 96 0.48 6.07 2.94
CA ILE A 96 0.25 7.13 3.93
C ILE A 96 -0.84 8.05 3.39
N THR A 97 -1.87 8.25 4.20
CA THR A 97 -3.05 8.99 3.76
C THR A 97 -3.74 9.75 4.89
N ASP A 98 -4.50 10.78 4.53
CA ASP A 98 -5.45 11.47 5.41
C ASP A 98 -6.87 10.88 5.31
N ASP A 99 -7.08 9.90 4.43
CA ASP A 99 -8.39 9.32 4.16
C ASP A 99 -8.33 7.89 3.63
N LEU A 100 -9.15 7.01 4.22
CA LEU A 100 -9.22 5.61 3.82
C LEU A 100 -10.40 5.31 2.88
N ASP A 101 -11.29 6.26 2.63
CA ASP A 101 -12.54 6.02 1.90
C ASP A 101 -12.33 5.43 0.50
N GLY A 102 -11.27 5.86 -0.21
CA GLY A 102 -10.94 5.31 -1.53
C GLY A 102 -10.48 3.85 -1.52
N PHE A 103 -9.98 3.35 -0.38
CA PHE A 103 -9.40 2.01 -0.26
C PHE A 103 -10.35 0.98 0.37
N ARG A 104 -11.58 1.36 0.71
CA ARG A 104 -12.50 0.52 1.52
C ARG A 104 -12.71 -0.88 0.97
N ASP A 105 -12.79 -1.02 -0.36
CA ASP A 105 -13.00 -2.30 -1.03
C ASP A 105 -11.84 -3.29 -0.85
N VAL A 106 -10.64 -2.82 -0.49
CA VAL A 106 -9.45 -3.65 -0.28
C VAL A 106 -9.00 -3.73 1.17
N VAL A 107 -9.71 -3.09 2.10
CA VAL A 107 -9.41 -3.18 3.53
C VAL A 107 -9.76 -4.58 4.06
N VAL A 108 -8.78 -5.27 4.65
CA VAL A 108 -8.94 -6.62 5.23
C VAL A 108 -8.81 -6.66 6.75
N ALA A 109 -8.22 -5.62 7.35
CA ALA A 109 -8.25 -5.39 8.79
C ALA A 109 -7.99 -3.92 9.11
N GLU A 110 -8.54 -3.44 10.22
CA GLU A 110 -8.31 -2.09 10.73
C GLU A 110 -7.77 -2.14 12.16
N ILE A 111 -6.85 -1.23 12.47
CA ILE A 111 -6.40 -0.92 13.82
C ILE A 111 -7.03 0.41 14.21
N LYS A 112 -7.92 0.36 15.20
CA LYS A 112 -8.63 1.54 15.71
C LYS A 112 -8.04 1.98 17.03
N THR A 113 -8.11 3.28 17.29
CA THR A 113 -7.74 3.86 18.57
C THR A 113 -8.56 5.12 18.86
N SER A 114 -8.97 5.28 20.11
CA SER A 114 -9.53 6.52 20.64
C SER A 114 -8.45 7.42 21.27
N LYS A 115 -7.23 6.91 21.44
CA LYS A 115 -6.11 7.62 22.05
C LYS A 115 -5.56 8.69 21.11
N GLU A 116 -5.19 9.83 21.69
CA GLU A 116 -4.30 10.77 21.01
C GLU A 116 -2.90 10.18 20.91
N MET A 117 -2.35 10.18 19.70
CA MET A 117 -1.06 9.60 19.38
C MET A 117 0.03 10.66 19.54
N THR A 118 0.98 10.45 20.45
CA THR A 118 2.15 11.33 20.56
C THR A 118 3.10 11.09 19.38
N ASP A 119 4.07 12.00 19.19
CA ASP A 119 5.12 11.81 18.18
C ASP A 119 5.94 10.53 18.37
N ARG A 120 6.08 10.07 19.62
CA ARG A 120 6.76 8.82 19.93
C ARG A 120 5.94 7.62 19.47
N ASP A 121 4.62 7.67 19.67
CA ASP A 121 3.69 6.62 19.27
C ASP A 121 3.65 6.52 17.74
N TRP A 122 3.51 7.65 17.04
CA TRP A 122 3.57 7.68 15.58
C TRP A 122 4.87 7.08 15.03
N LYS A 123 6.02 7.49 15.56
CA LYS A 123 7.32 6.94 15.13
C LYS A 123 7.42 5.43 15.33
N LEU A 124 6.89 4.91 16.45
CA LEU A 124 6.88 3.48 16.74
C LEU A 124 5.95 2.74 15.76
N HIS A 125 4.71 3.19 15.64
CA HIS A 125 3.68 2.45 14.91
C HIS A 125 3.82 2.59 13.38
N MET A 126 4.31 3.73 12.88
CA MET A 126 4.71 3.84 11.46
C MET A 126 5.83 2.86 11.10
N ARG A 127 6.77 2.60 12.02
CA ARG A 127 7.81 1.59 11.80
C ARG A 127 7.25 0.18 11.82
N ILE A 128 6.26 -0.10 12.67
CA ILE A 128 5.55 -1.38 12.66
C ILE A 128 4.86 -1.58 11.30
N ALA A 129 4.18 -0.56 10.76
CA ALA A 129 3.55 -0.62 9.45
C ALA A 129 4.55 -0.85 8.30
N ASP A 130 5.71 -0.19 8.34
CA ASP A 130 6.83 -0.40 7.42
C ASP A 130 7.31 -1.87 7.47
N TYR A 131 7.51 -2.41 8.68
CA TYR A 131 7.90 -3.81 8.87
C TYR A 131 6.82 -4.80 8.44
N SER A 132 5.55 -4.53 8.73
CA SER A 132 4.45 -5.40 8.29
C SER A 132 4.40 -5.51 6.76
N THR A 133 4.56 -4.38 6.06
CA THR A 133 4.59 -4.37 4.59
C THR A 133 5.80 -5.16 4.06
N LEU A 134 6.98 -4.94 4.64
CA LEU A 134 8.21 -5.64 4.26
C LEU A 134 8.14 -7.16 4.54
N ASP A 135 7.70 -7.54 5.75
CA ASP A 135 7.61 -8.93 6.19
C ASP A 135 6.61 -9.72 5.35
N PHE A 136 5.55 -9.06 4.87
CA PHE A 136 4.52 -9.69 4.03
C PHE A 136 4.92 -9.80 2.57
N TYR A 137 5.80 -8.94 2.06
CA TYR A 137 5.98 -8.73 0.63
C TYR A 137 6.17 -10.04 -0.14
N VAL A 138 7.29 -10.74 0.09
CA VAL A 138 7.63 -11.98 -0.65
C VAL A 138 6.52 -13.02 -0.54
N TRP A 139 6.07 -13.31 0.69
CA TRP A 139 5.03 -14.31 0.93
C TRP A 139 3.72 -13.95 0.22
N SER A 140 3.30 -12.69 0.30
CA SER A 140 2.02 -12.25 -0.27
C SER A 140 2.05 -12.15 -1.79
N THR A 141 3.17 -11.75 -2.40
CA THR A 141 3.31 -11.74 -3.85
C THR A 141 3.35 -13.16 -4.42
N GLU A 142 4.10 -14.07 -3.79
CA GLU A 142 4.15 -15.49 -4.18
C GLU A 142 2.80 -16.18 -4.00
N ASN A 143 2.13 -15.94 -2.87
CA ASN A 143 0.78 -16.44 -2.62
C ASN A 143 -0.23 -15.93 -3.66
N ALA A 144 -0.16 -14.63 -4.03
CA ALA A 144 -1.04 -14.06 -5.04
C ALA A 144 -0.84 -14.74 -6.40
N ILE A 145 0.38 -14.74 -6.93
CA ILE A 145 0.63 -15.26 -8.29
C ILE A 145 0.36 -16.76 -8.40
N SER A 146 0.81 -17.56 -7.42
CA SER A 146 0.54 -19.00 -7.40
C SER A 146 -0.96 -19.28 -7.36
N SER A 147 -1.71 -18.56 -6.51
CA SER A 147 -3.16 -18.77 -6.41
C SER A 147 -3.94 -18.34 -7.66
N ILE A 148 -3.47 -17.31 -8.37
CA ILE A 148 -4.05 -16.92 -9.66
C ILE A 148 -3.81 -18.02 -10.69
N LYS A 149 -2.55 -18.44 -10.89
CA LYS A 149 -2.17 -19.46 -11.87
C LYS A 149 -2.83 -20.83 -11.62
N GLU A 150 -2.98 -21.21 -10.35
CA GLU A 150 -3.66 -22.44 -9.95
C GLU A 150 -5.19 -22.31 -9.88
N LYS A 151 -5.75 -21.11 -10.10
CA LYS A 151 -7.18 -20.79 -9.90
C LYS A 151 -7.70 -21.16 -8.51
N ARG A 152 -6.90 -20.90 -7.46
CA ARG A 152 -7.19 -21.16 -6.04
C ARG A 152 -7.24 -19.87 -5.21
N ILE A 153 -7.68 -18.77 -5.81
CA ILE A 153 -7.70 -17.45 -5.17
C ILE A 153 -8.51 -17.43 -3.86
N ASP A 154 -9.61 -18.21 -3.76
CA ASP A 154 -10.41 -18.34 -2.53
C ASP A 154 -9.57 -18.76 -1.32
N LYS A 155 -8.63 -19.68 -1.54
CA LYS A 155 -7.73 -20.15 -0.49
C LYS A 155 -6.74 -19.05 -0.11
N ALA A 156 -6.17 -18.37 -1.10
CA ALA A 156 -5.25 -17.27 -0.86
C ALA A 156 -5.90 -16.13 -0.04
N ILE A 157 -7.13 -15.74 -0.35
CA ILE A 157 -7.86 -14.72 0.43
C ILE A 157 -7.98 -15.13 1.91
N LYS A 158 -8.30 -16.41 2.18
CA LYS A 158 -8.37 -16.93 3.57
C LYS A 158 -7.01 -16.94 4.26
N ASP A 159 -5.96 -17.40 3.57
CA ASP A 159 -4.61 -17.46 4.10
C ASP A 159 -4.07 -16.06 4.44
N ARG A 160 -4.34 -15.09 3.56
CA ARG A 160 -3.99 -13.67 3.74
C ARG A 160 -4.74 -13.04 4.91
N GLN A 161 -6.05 -13.32 5.05
CA GLN A 161 -6.83 -12.87 6.20
C GLN A 161 -6.26 -13.40 7.53
N MET A 162 -5.87 -14.68 7.58
CA MET A 162 -5.26 -15.29 8.78
C MET A 162 -3.91 -14.63 9.13
N MET A 163 -3.07 -14.39 8.12
CA MET A 163 -1.77 -13.73 8.28
C MET A 163 -1.92 -12.30 8.82
N VAL A 164 -2.82 -11.51 8.23
CA VAL A 164 -3.15 -10.16 8.69
C VAL A 164 -3.67 -10.18 10.12
N THR A 165 -4.61 -11.06 10.43
CA THR A 165 -5.19 -11.19 11.78
C THR A 165 -4.11 -11.45 12.83
N ARG A 166 -3.12 -12.29 12.53
CA ARG A 166 -1.99 -12.54 13.44
C ARG A 166 -1.12 -11.29 13.61
N ASP A 167 -0.87 -10.55 12.54
CA ASP A 167 0.04 -9.40 12.54
C ASP A 167 -0.55 -8.16 13.23
N THR A 168 -1.89 -8.02 13.22
CA THR A 168 -2.59 -6.94 13.96
C THR A 168 -2.22 -6.89 15.45
N LYS A 169 -1.80 -8.02 16.04
CA LYS A 169 -1.34 -8.11 17.43
C LYS A 169 -0.11 -7.25 17.72
N ARG A 170 0.67 -6.85 16.71
CA ARG A 170 1.80 -5.91 16.86
C ARG A 170 1.34 -4.55 17.40
N TYR A 171 0.07 -4.19 17.23
CA TYR A 171 -0.52 -2.91 17.62
C TYR A 171 -1.22 -2.93 18.99
N TRP A 172 -1.00 -3.96 19.82
CA TRP A 172 -1.69 -4.15 21.11
C TRP A 172 -1.66 -2.94 22.07
N ARG A 173 -0.71 -2.02 21.92
CA ARG A 173 -0.58 -0.80 22.74
C ARG A 173 -1.66 0.26 22.44
N ILE A 174 -2.15 0.28 21.20
CA ILE A 174 -3.07 1.31 20.71
C ILE A 174 -4.41 0.73 20.24
N CYS A 175 -4.45 -0.57 19.91
CA CYS A 175 -5.62 -1.22 19.35
C CYS A 175 -6.78 -1.26 20.37
N GLU A 176 -7.93 -0.75 19.93
CA GLU A 176 -9.18 -0.68 20.68
C GLU A 176 -10.34 -1.12 19.77
N ASN A 177 -11.47 -1.53 20.36
CA ASN A 177 -12.65 -1.97 19.61
C ASN A 177 -13.36 -0.81 18.89
N ASP A 178 -13.19 0.41 19.40
CA ASP A 178 -13.84 1.62 18.91
C ASP A 178 -12.81 2.73 18.68
N GLY A 179 -13.24 3.82 18.05
CA GLY A 179 -12.40 4.97 17.71
C GLY A 179 -12.07 5.03 16.22
N ARG A 180 -11.12 5.90 15.89
CA ARG A 180 -10.72 6.15 14.50
C ARG A 180 -9.73 5.09 14.02
N THR A 181 -9.84 4.71 12.75
CA THR A 181 -8.83 3.88 12.09
C THR A 181 -7.54 4.68 11.94
N VAL A 182 -6.44 4.14 12.46
CA VAL A 182 -5.10 4.72 12.34
C VAL A 182 -4.18 3.88 11.47
N PHE A 183 -4.44 2.58 11.37
CA PHE A 183 -3.78 1.68 10.42
C PHE A 183 -4.82 0.76 9.78
N ALA A 184 -4.61 0.39 8.52
CA ALA A 184 -5.43 -0.61 7.86
C ALA A 184 -4.54 -1.50 6.98
N TYR A 185 -4.85 -2.79 6.91
CA TYR A 185 -4.21 -3.69 5.96
C TYR A 185 -5.02 -3.66 4.67
N LEU A 186 -4.34 -3.40 3.56
CA LEU A 186 -4.91 -3.35 2.22
C LEU A 186 -4.43 -4.58 1.44
N ASP A 187 -5.37 -5.28 0.82
CA ASP A 187 -5.08 -6.47 0.01
C ASP A 187 -5.58 -6.29 -1.43
N PRO A 188 -4.69 -5.94 -2.38
CA PRO A 188 -5.09 -5.76 -3.78
C PRO A 188 -5.61 -7.04 -4.44
N LEU A 189 -5.26 -8.24 -3.93
CA LEU A 189 -5.77 -9.51 -4.45
C LEU A 189 -7.30 -9.61 -4.30
N LYS A 190 -7.87 -8.88 -3.32
CA LYS A 190 -9.31 -8.82 -3.10
C LYS A 190 -10.07 -8.24 -4.30
N ILE A 191 -9.47 -7.32 -5.07
CA ILE A 191 -10.09 -6.78 -6.29
C ILE A 191 -10.26 -7.89 -7.32
N ILE A 192 -9.20 -8.68 -7.54
CA ILE A 192 -9.21 -9.79 -8.50
C ILE A 192 -10.26 -10.82 -8.11
N TYR A 193 -10.35 -11.12 -6.81
CA TYR A 193 -11.32 -12.05 -6.26
C TYR A 193 -12.76 -11.55 -6.41
N ASP A 194 -13.07 -10.38 -5.84
CA ASP A 194 -14.44 -9.85 -5.75
C ASP A 194 -15.01 -9.49 -7.13
N LYS A 195 -14.16 -9.10 -8.09
CA LYS A 195 -14.57 -8.73 -9.45
C LYS A 195 -14.47 -9.88 -10.46
N GLY A 196 -14.04 -11.08 -10.02
CA GLY A 196 -13.95 -12.27 -10.88
C GLY A 196 -12.91 -12.14 -12.00
N LEU A 197 -11.79 -11.48 -11.75
CA LEU A 197 -10.77 -11.18 -12.77
C LEU A 197 -9.70 -12.26 -12.92
N VAL A 198 -9.86 -13.42 -12.27
CA VAL A 198 -8.84 -14.49 -12.24
C VAL A 198 -8.42 -14.89 -13.66
N ASP A 199 -9.38 -15.11 -14.56
CA ASP A 199 -9.07 -15.53 -15.93
C ASP A 199 -8.31 -14.45 -16.72
N VAL A 200 -8.55 -13.16 -16.45
CA VAL A 200 -7.79 -12.06 -17.06
C VAL A 200 -6.35 -12.07 -16.55
N PHE A 201 -6.15 -12.25 -15.24
CA PHE A 201 -4.84 -12.20 -14.61
C PHE A 201 -4.00 -13.47 -14.85
N VAL A 202 -4.63 -14.62 -15.11
CA VAL A 202 -3.91 -15.86 -15.47
C VAL A 202 -3.11 -15.70 -16.76
N GLU A 203 -3.62 -14.93 -17.73
CA GLU A 203 -2.98 -14.70 -19.02
C GLU A 203 -1.84 -13.68 -18.98
N LEU A 204 -1.64 -12.97 -17.85
CA LEU A 204 -0.57 -12.00 -17.67
C LEU A 204 0.75 -12.67 -17.23
N ASP A 205 1.87 -11.98 -17.43
CA ASP A 205 3.19 -12.41 -16.96
C ASP A 205 3.32 -12.34 -15.44
N ASP A 206 4.26 -13.08 -14.86
CA ASP A 206 4.37 -13.23 -13.41
C ASP A 206 4.76 -11.93 -12.67
N ASP A 207 5.32 -10.92 -13.36
CA ASP A 207 5.71 -9.67 -12.72
C ASP A 207 4.52 -8.83 -12.24
N ILE A 208 3.28 -9.18 -12.64
CA ILE A 208 2.06 -8.62 -12.03
C ILE A 208 2.03 -8.80 -10.51
N ALA A 209 2.71 -9.82 -9.97
CA ALA A 209 2.82 -10.09 -8.55
C ALA A 209 3.37 -8.89 -7.77
N ALA A 210 4.24 -8.07 -8.38
CA ALA A 210 4.82 -6.89 -7.76
C ALA A 210 3.77 -5.84 -7.35
N ALA A 211 2.56 -5.90 -7.91
CA ALA A 211 1.45 -5.00 -7.57
C ALA A 211 0.42 -5.61 -6.60
N LEU A 212 0.63 -6.85 -6.13
CA LEU A 212 -0.37 -7.64 -5.39
C LEU A 212 0.03 -7.99 -3.95
N ALA A 213 1.03 -7.30 -3.40
CA ALA A 213 1.41 -7.48 -2.00
C ALA A 213 0.37 -6.91 -1.04
N ILE A 214 0.27 -7.49 0.16
CA ILE A 214 -0.47 -6.85 1.26
C ILE A 214 0.36 -5.65 1.73
N VAL A 215 -0.26 -4.48 1.79
CA VAL A 215 0.39 -3.25 2.27
C VAL A 215 -0.38 -2.68 3.45
N VAL A 216 0.31 -1.94 4.32
CA VAL A 216 -0.36 -1.23 5.43
C VAL A 216 -0.62 0.22 5.02
N ALA A 217 -1.84 0.69 5.19
CA ALA A 217 -2.18 2.10 5.17
C ALA A 217 -2.02 2.72 6.56
N ILE A 218 -1.44 3.90 6.61
CA ILE A 218 -1.26 4.74 7.79
C ILE A 218 -2.15 5.96 7.61
N VAL A 219 -3.16 6.12 8.47
CA VAL A 219 -4.16 7.18 8.39
C VAL A 219 -3.83 8.28 9.40
N VAL A 220 -3.49 9.47 8.92
CA VAL A 220 -2.95 10.60 9.73
C VAL A 220 -3.87 11.82 9.82
#